data_AF-A0A369UTZ5-F1
#
_entry.id   AF-A0A369UTZ5-F1
#
_cell.length_a   1.000
_cell.length_b   1.000
_cell.length_c   1.000
_cell.angle_alpha   90.00
_cell.angle_beta   90.00
_cell.angle_gamma   90.00
#
_symmetry.space_group_name_H-M   'P 1'
#
loop_
_entity.id
_entity.type
_entity.pdbx_description
1 polymer ?
#
loop_
_entity_poly.entity_id
_entity_poly.type
_entity_poly.pdbx_seq_one_letter_code
_entity_poly.pdbx_strand_id
1 'polypeptide(L)'
;MANIDGTPIYVGEGLGAAGTTINARAGEITGELITLKNKLAPLVDAWRESQAATYYQDMQNEWDLAADGLFGEDGVLGRIAHAMNVNWNNYSDAEWSNVSTWQQ
;
A
#
# COMPACT_ATOMS: atom_id res chain seq x y z
N MET A 1 -17.45 30.09 -24.70
CA MET A 1 -16.46 30.08 -23.60
C MET A 1 -16.99 29.13 -22.56
N ALA A 2 -16.36 27.97 -22.41
CA ALA A 2 -16.76 26.98 -21.42
C ALA A 2 -16.48 27.56 -20.03
N ASN A 3 -17.50 27.56 -19.19
CA ASN A 3 -17.46 28.13 -17.85
C ASN A 3 -16.68 27.18 -16.94
N ILE A 4 -15.38 27.43 -16.78
CA ILE A 4 -14.47 26.63 -15.95
C ILE A 4 -14.86 26.73 -14.46
N ASP A 5 -15.57 27.81 -14.09
CA ASP A 5 -15.97 28.14 -12.71
C ASP A 5 -17.03 27.20 -12.11
N GLY A 6 -17.67 26.35 -12.92
CA GLY A 6 -18.73 25.43 -12.49
C GLY A 6 -18.37 23.95 -12.62
N THR A 7 -17.14 23.62 -12.99
CA THR A 7 -16.73 22.22 -13.12
C THR A 7 -16.24 21.74 -11.75
N PRO A 8 -16.99 20.89 -11.01
CA PRO A 8 -16.41 20.24 -9.84
C PRO A 8 -15.15 19.54 -10.33
N ILE A 9 -14.00 19.82 -9.70
CA ILE A 9 -12.78 19.08 -10.00
C ILE A 9 -13.11 17.65 -9.55
N TYR A 10 -13.53 16.78 -10.47
CA TYR A 10 -13.89 15.42 -10.11
C TYR A 10 -12.61 14.67 -9.77
N VAL A 11 -12.17 14.79 -8.53
CA VAL A 11 -11.25 13.86 -7.90
C VAL A 11 -12.11 12.64 -7.62
N GLY A 12 -12.11 11.69 -8.56
CA GLY A 12 -13.01 10.54 -8.47
C GLY A 12 -12.85 9.83 -7.12
N GLU A 13 -13.96 9.34 -6.58
CA GLU A 13 -14.05 8.52 -5.34
C GLU A 13 -12.92 7.47 -5.22
N GLY A 14 -12.35 7.04 -6.36
CA GLY A 14 -11.17 6.20 -6.43
C GLY A 14 -9.98 6.68 -5.61
N LEU A 15 -9.73 7.99 -5.43
CA LEU A 15 -8.57 8.47 -4.64
C LEU A 15 -8.76 8.31 -3.13
N GLY A 16 -9.96 8.54 -2.60
CA GLY A 16 -10.29 8.26 -1.20
C GLY A 16 -10.30 6.76 -0.88
N ALA A 17 -10.76 5.93 -1.82
CA ALA A 17 -10.79 4.47 -1.68
C ALA A 17 -9.43 3.79 -1.97
N ALA A 18 -8.54 4.44 -2.70
CA ALA A 18 -7.30 3.82 -3.13
C ALA A 18 -6.31 3.62 -1.98
N GLY A 19 -6.31 4.47 -0.94
CA GLY A 19 -5.48 4.24 0.26
C GLY A 19 -5.88 2.95 0.97
N THR A 20 -7.18 2.75 1.18
CA THR A 20 -7.75 1.52 1.75
C THR A 20 -7.49 0.30 0.86
N THR A 21 -7.60 0.46 -0.47
CA THR A 21 -7.35 -0.62 -1.43
C THR A 21 -5.88 -1.03 -1.43
N ILE A 22 -4.95 -0.08 -1.40
CA ILE A 22 -3.50 -0.36 -1.32
C ILE A 22 -3.19 -1.11 -0.03
N ASN A 23 -3.73 -0.67 1.11
CA ASN A 23 -3.53 -1.35 2.39
C ASN A 23 -4.16 -2.76 2.40
N ALA A 24 -5.33 -2.95 1.78
CA ALA A 24 -5.96 -4.26 1.66
C ALA A 24 -5.10 -5.22 0.82
N ARG A 25 -4.61 -4.77 -0.35
CA ARG A 25 -3.70 -5.55 -1.19
C ARG A 25 -2.38 -5.86 -0.50
N ALA A 26 -1.83 -4.91 0.25
CA ALA A 26 -0.64 -5.13 1.07
C ALA A 26 -0.86 -6.25 2.12
N GLY A 27 -2.02 -6.24 2.79
CA GLY A 27 -2.41 -7.29 3.73
C GLY A 27 -2.56 -8.67 3.07
N GLU A 28 -3.19 -8.73 1.90
CA GLU A 28 -3.33 -9.97 1.10
C GLU A 28 -1.95 -10.56 0.75
N ILE A 29 -1.05 -9.75 0.17
CA ILE A 29 0.29 -10.20 -0.23
C ILE A 29 1.11 -10.66 0.99
N THR A 30 1.02 -9.95 2.11
CA THR A 30 1.68 -10.35 3.36
C THR A 30 1.18 -11.71 3.84
N GLY A 31 -0.13 -11.95 3.78
CA GLY A 31 -0.73 -13.24 4.11
C GLY A 31 -0.29 -14.39 3.19
N GLU A 32 -0.21 -14.12 1.89
CA GLU A 32 0.30 -15.08 0.90
C GLU A 32 1.77 -15.44 1.15
N LEU A 33 2.60 -14.45 1.49
CA LEU A 33 4.01 -14.67 1.82
C LEU A 33 4.16 -15.55 3.09
N ILE A 34 3.40 -15.28 4.14
CA ILE A 34 3.38 -16.10 5.36
C ILE A 34 2.96 -17.55 5.02
N THR A 35 1.95 -17.70 4.16
CA THR A 35 1.47 -19.01 3.71
C THR A 35 2.58 -19.76 2.95
N LEU A 36 3.32 -19.07 2.10
CA LEU A 36 4.45 -19.64 1.37
C LEU A 36 5.57 -20.09 2.31
N LYS A 37 5.94 -19.27 3.30
CA LYS A 37 6.92 -19.65 4.35
C LYS A 37 6.52 -20.92 5.08
N ASN A 38 5.25 -21.02 5.48
CA ASN A 38 4.74 -22.20 6.18
C ASN A 38 4.78 -23.47 5.32
N LYS A 39 4.52 -23.35 4.01
CA LYS A 39 4.63 -24.48 3.06
C LYS A 39 6.07 -24.93 2.86
N LEU A 40 7.02 -24.01 2.94
CA LEU A 40 8.43 -24.29 2.73
C LEU A 40 9.13 -24.80 4.00
N ALA A 41 8.65 -24.46 5.19
CA ALA A 41 9.27 -24.84 6.46
C ALA A 41 9.66 -26.34 6.57
N PRO A 42 8.84 -27.33 6.15
CA PRO A 42 9.23 -28.73 6.18
C PRO A 42 10.39 -29.08 5.23
N LEU A 43 10.51 -28.38 4.10
CA LEU A 43 11.61 -28.56 3.15
C LEU A 43 12.91 -27.96 3.70
N VAL A 44 12.81 -26.81 4.39
CA VAL A 44 13.95 -26.19 5.09
C VAL A 44 14.52 -27.13 6.14
N ASP A 45 13.65 -27.78 6.91
CA ASP A 45 14.10 -28.77 7.90
C ASP A 45 14.81 -29.97 7.24
N ALA A 46 14.36 -30.40 6.06
CA ALA A 46 15.04 -31.44 5.29
C ALA A 46 16.40 -30.99 4.70
N TRP A 47 16.59 -29.69 4.48
CA TRP A 47 17.83 -29.13 3.93
C TRP A 47 18.86 -28.73 4.98
N ARG A 48 18.53 -28.79 6.28
CA ARG A 48 19.37 -28.31 7.40
C ARG A 48 20.84 -28.75 7.34
N GLU A 49 21.12 -29.93 6.79
CA GLU A 49 22.48 -30.49 6.71
C GLU A 49 23.16 -30.24 5.34
N SER A 50 22.60 -29.38 4.50
CA SER A 50 23.08 -29.12 3.14
C SER A 50 23.36 -27.63 2.88
N GLN A 51 24.21 -27.33 1.89
CA GLN A 51 24.43 -25.96 1.40
C GLN A 51 23.15 -25.28 0.90
N ALA A 52 22.12 -26.04 0.54
CA ALA A 52 20.83 -25.49 0.11
C ALA A 52 20.11 -24.74 1.24
N ALA A 53 20.36 -25.08 2.51
CA ALA A 53 19.78 -24.36 3.65
C ALA A 53 20.29 -22.93 3.74
N THR A 54 21.59 -22.71 3.54
CA THR A 54 22.18 -21.35 3.58
C THR A 54 21.66 -20.50 2.42
N TYR A 55 21.67 -21.04 1.19
CA TYR A 55 21.14 -20.33 0.03
C TYR A 55 19.65 -19.99 0.20
N TYR A 56 18.87 -20.93 0.73
CA TYR A 56 17.47 -20.68 1.02
C TYR A 56 17.29 -19.61 2.10
N GLN A 57 18.08 -19.62 3.18
CA GLN A 57 18.03 -18.60 4.22
C GLN A 57 18.37 -17.21 3.70
N ASP A 58 19.35 -17.09 2.80
CA ASP A 58 19.71 -15.81 2.19
C ASP A 58 18.56 -15.27 1.35
N MET A 59 17.99 -16.11 0.48
CA MET A 59 16.79 -15.77 -0.30
C MET A 59 15.60 -15.44 0.62
N GLN A 60 15.48 -16.17 1.74
CA GLN A 60 14.44 -15.93 2.74
C GLN A 60 14.65 -14.60 3.49
N ASN A 61 15.88 -14.11 3.61
CA ASN A 61 16.12 -12.79 4.20
C ASN A 61 15.83 -11.68 3.17
N GLU A 62 16.18 -11.89 1.91
CA GLU A 62 15.99 -10.90 0.85
C GLU A 62 14.52 -10.57 0.61
N TRP A 63 13.66 -11.57 0.42
CA TRP A 63 12.23 -11.34 0.22
C TRP A 63 11.52 -10.80 1.49
N ASP A 64 12.09 -10.99 2.69
CA ASP A 64 11.55 -10.53 3.97
C ASP A 64 11.87 -9.06 4.14
N LEU A 65 13.09 -8.66 3.81
CA LEU A 65 13.50 -7.27 3.72
C LEU A 65 12.71 -6.52 2.64
N ALA A 66 12.48 -7.14 1.48
CA ALA A 66 11.66 -6.56 0.42
C ALA A 66 10.20 -6.41 0.85
N ALA A 67 9.63 -7.42 1.52
CA ALA A 67 8.28 -7.36 2.07
C ALA A 67 8.15 -6.28 3.14
N ASP A 68 9.12 -6.15 4.05
CA ASP A 68 9.14 -5.10 5.06
C ASP A 68 9.29 -3.70 4.42
N GLY A 69 10.16 -3.56 3.41
CA GLY A 69 10.30 -2.30 2.67
C GLY A 69 9.04 -1.89 1.89
N LEU A 70 8.21 -2.84 1.47
CA LEU A 70 6.95 -2.58 0.77
C LEU A 70 5.78 -2.36 1.73
N PHE A 71 5.67 -3.19 2.76
CA PHE A 71 4.47 -3.38 3.61
C PHE A 71 4.68 -3.11 5.10
N GLY A 72 5.93 -2.93 5.56
CA GLY A 72 6.27 -2.66 6.95
C GLY A 72 5.75 -1.30 7.42
N GLU A 73 5.99 -0.98 8.69
CA GLU A 73 5.54 0.27 9.33
C GLU A 73 5.94 1.52 8.53
N ASP A 74 7.15 1.48 7.95
CA ASP A 74 7.72 2.53 7.10
C ASP A 74 7.68 2.21 5.60
N GLY A 75 6.90 1.20 5.21
CA GLY A 75 6.86 0.66 3.86
C GLY A 75 6.38 1.68 2.83
N VAL A 76 6.91 1.55 1.61
CA VAL A 76 6.59 2.47 0.49
C VAL A 76 5.09 2.55 0.23
N LEU A 77 4.36 1.44 0.33
CA LEU A 77 2.91 1.43 0.08
C LEU A 77 2.12 2.14 1.18
N GLY A 78 2.54 2.05 2.43
CA GLY A 78 1.95 2.83 3.54
C GLY A 78 2.14 4.32 3.33
N ARG A 79 3.34 4.74 2.87
CA ARG A 79 3.63 6.15 2.52
C ARG A 79 2.80 6.65 1.35
N ILE A 80 2.62 5.83 0.32
CA ILE A 80 1.75 6.15 -0.83
C ILE A 80 0.29 6.27 -0.38
N ALA A 81 -0.21 5.33 0.43
CA ALA A 81 -1.57 5.37 0.96
C ALA A 81 -1.81 6.62 1.83
N HIS A 82 -0.83 7.00 2.66
CA HIS A 82 -0.88 8.23 3.45
C HIS A 82 -0.90 9.49 2.58
N ALA A 83 -0.01 9.58 1.59
CA ALA A 83 0.05 10.72 0.67
C ALA A 83 -1.26 10.89 -0.11
N MET A 84 -1.88 9.78 -0.53
CA MET A 84 -3.19 9.81 -1.20
C MET A 84 -4.32 10.29 -0.27
N ASN A 85 -4.31 9.88 1.00
CA ASN A 85 -5.30 10.33 1.98
C ASN A 85 -5.14 11.83 2.29
N VAL A 86 -3.91 12.32 2.45
CA VAL A 86 -3.62 13.75 2.65
C VAL A 86 -4.08 14.58 1.45
N ASN A 87 -3.77 14.14 0.22
CA ASN A 87 -4.23 14.81 -0.99
C ASN A 87 -5.75 14.86 -1.10
N TRP A 88 -6.44 13.77 -0.72
CA TRP A 88 -7.90 13.73 -0.67
C TRP A 88 -8.48 14.72 0.35
N ASN A 89 -7.96 14.74 1.59
CA ASN A 89 -8.46 15.64 2.64
C ASN A 89 -8.25 17.11 2.25
N ASN A 90 -7.05 17.47 1.76
CA ASN A 90 -6.76 18.81 1.28
C ASN A 90 -7.71 19.24 0.16
N TYR A 91 -8.03 18.32 -0.75
CA TYR A 91 -8.97 18.58 -1.83
C TYR A 91 -10.41 18.76 -1.32
N SER A 92 -10.87 17.87 -0.44
CA SER A 92 -12.20 17.95 0.19
C SER A 92 -12.38 19.24 0.98
N ASP A 93 -11.36 19.66 1.74
CA ASP A 93 -11.38 20.90 2.52
C ASP A 93 -11.39 22.14 1.62
N ALA A 94 -10.64 22.12 0.51
CA ALA A 94 -10.63 23.19 -0.47
C ALA A 94 -11.99 23.34 -1.19
N GLU A 95 -12.63 22.23 -1.57
CA GLU A 95 -13.98 22.24 -2.14
C GLU A 95 -15.02 22.75 -1.14
N TRP A 96 -14.95 22.33 0.13
CA TRP A 96 -15.87 22.80 1.17
C TRP A 96 -15.69 24.30 1.46
N SER A 97 -14.44 24.78 1.49
CA SER A 97 -14.12 26.20 1.60
C SER A 97 -14.60 27.01 0.38
N ASN A 98 -14.46 26.47 -0.83
CA ASN A 98 -14.97 27.12 -2.03
C ASN A 98 -16.49 27.20 -1.99
N VAL A 99 -17.20 26.09 -1.77
CA VAL A 99 -18.67 26.06 -1.70
C VAL A 99 -19.21 27.03 -0.64
N SER A 100 -18.57 27.13 0.53
CA SER A 100 -18.98 28.11 1.56
C SER A 100 -18.71 29.57 1.17
N THR A 101 -17.68 29.83 0.36
CA THR A 101 -17.36 31.17 -0.17
C THR A 101 -18.37 31.62 -1.23
N TRP A 102 -18.89 30.68 -2.03
CA TRP A 102 -19.89 30.98 -3.07
C TRP A 102 -21.34 31.01 -2.57
N GLN A 103 -21.59 30.62 -1.31
CA GLN A 103 -22.90 30.67 -0.64
C GLN A 103 -23.08 31.90 0.28
N GLN A 104 -22.09 32.80 0.37
CA GLN A 104 -22.24 34.16 0.93
C GLN A 104 -22.48 35.18 -0.18
#